data_AF-A0A971HGB0-F1
#
_entry.id   AF-A0A971HGB0-F1
#
_cell.length_a   1.000
_cell.length_b   1.000
_cell.length_c   1.000
_cell.angle_alpha   90.00
_cell.angle_beta   90.00
_cell.angle_gamma   90.00
#
_symmetry.space_group_name_H-M   'P 1'
#
loop_
_entity.id
_entity.type
_entity.pdbx_description
1 polymer ?
#
loop_
_entity_poly.entity_id
_entity_poly.type
_entity_poly.pdbx_seq_one_letter_code
_entity_poly.pdbx_strand_id
1 'polypeptide(L)'
;MFLVSKEFLETSHGQLGCINCHGGENLPTQEAAHATMNPYPSQDIDGICSKCHGGVTETYQFSLHHNIKGMENGLMAFSNMESMPDSPAHAEVFDKNCFSCHATCGDCHVSRPKNYTGGLISQHDFFKTPPMEETCYGCHGARNAGEYMGEVGFSGDVHFELGMTCMDCHPIDNFHGTGEEYGSMWEQPLPSCLDCHEDQAPGNSDIEFHNIHGDSLSCQVCHAQANNNCFECHVNYNEDMTALKSSSQTKLMFKIGLNPNPTPERPYKYVTLRHIPTAKDTFEAVEDNMLPNFDDISNWKYSPTHNIQRNTFQNESCESCHNNKNIFLKEEDLLESDSKANFNLLDPRQ
;
A
#
# COMPACT_ATOMS: atom_id res chain seq x y z
N MET A 1 -3.19 36.30 -4.33
CA MET A 1 -3.98 35.41 -3.46
C MET A 1 -2.97 34.78 -2.53
N PHE A 2 -3.01 35.10 -1.23
CA PHE A 2 -2.07 34.48 -0.29
C PHE A 2 -2.48 33.01 -0.11
N LEU A 3 -1.54 32.09 -0.31
CA LEU A 3 -1.75 30.64 -0.13
C LEU A 3 -1.66 30.23 1.36
N VAL A 4 -1.72 31.20 2.28
CA VAL A 4 -1.58 31.06 3.73
C VAL A 4 -2.68 31.82 4.45
N SER A 5 -3.18 31.25 5.54
CA SER A 5 -4.13 31.90 6.44
C SER A 5 -3.42 32.97 7.27
N LYS A 6 -4.16 33.91 7.88
CA LYS A 6 -3.53 34.87 8.81
C LYS A 6 -3.02 34.15 10.06
N GLU A 7 -3.76 33.13 10.47
CA GLU A 7 -3.50 32.27 11.60
C GLU A 7 -2.20 31.47 11.42
N PHE A 8 -1.89 31.05 10.19
CA PHE A 8 -0.63 30.38 9.87
C PHE A 8 0.59 31.21 10.28
N LEU A 9 0.58 32.53 10.07
CA LEU A 9 1.71 33.42 10.40
C LEU A 9 2.03 33.46 11.89
N GLU A 10 1.08 33.09 12.75
CA GLU A 10 1.26 33.01 14.19
C GLU A 10 1.76 31.63 14.66
N THR A 11 1.80 30.63 13.78
CA THR A 11 2.34 29.30 14.09
C THR A 11 3.87 29.29 14.08
N SER A 12 4.48 28.27 14.71
CA SER A 12 5.94 28.08 14.67
C SER A 12 6.48 28.01 13.24
N HIS A 13 5.78 27.36 12.31
CA HIS A 13 6.18 27.29 10.91
C HIS A 13 6.05 28.64 10.19
N GLY A 14 4.96 29.38 10.43
CA GLY A 14 4.75 30.70 9.83
C GLY A 14 5.77 31.74 10.28
N GLN A 15 6.17 31.70 11.55
CA GLN A 15 7.18 32.60 12.12
C GLN A 15 8.58 32.39 11.54
N LEU A 16 8.90 31.19 11.02
CA LEU A 16 10.14 30.97 10.27
C LEU A 16 10.15 31.76 8.96
N GLY A 17 8.99 32.06 8.37
CA GLY A 17 8.90 32.73 7.08
C GLY A 17 9.28 31.83 5.90
N CYS A 18 8.74 32.17 4.72
CA CYS A 18 8.76 31.29 3.55
C CYS A 18 10.18 30.93 3.09
N ILE A 19 11.08 31.92 3.10
CA ILE A 19 12.45 31.78 2.58
C ILE A 19 13.28 30.80 3.41
N ASN A 20 13.02 30.68 4.71
CA ASN A 20 13.80 29.77 5.56
C ASN A 20 13.59 28.30 5.20
N CYS A 21 12.38 27.93 4.77
CA CYS A 21 12.08 26.57 4.32
C CYS A 21 12.30 26.40 2.82
N HIS A 22 11.80 27.33 2.02
CA HIS A 22 11.75 27.20 0.57
C HIS A 22 12.92 27.87 -0.16
N GLY A 23 13.78 28.64 0.51
CA GLY A 23 14.80 29.44 -0.17
C GLY A 23 14.20 30.60 -0.98
N GLY A 24 14.86 30.98 -2.08
CA GLY A 24 14.48 32.15 -2.85
C GLY A 24 14.96 33.47 -2.25
N GLU A 25 14.49 34.58 -2.82
CA GLU A 25 14.87 35.94 -2.41
C GLU A 25 13.66 36.86 -2.30
N ASN A 26 13.73 37.86 -1.42
CA ASN A 26 12.67 38.86 -1.29
C ASN A 26 12.82 39.95 -2.37
N LEU A 27 12.39 39.63 -3.60
CA LEU A 27 12.50 40.50 -4.77
C LEU A 27 11.12 40.97 -5.29
N PRO A 28 11.05 42.10 -6.03
CA PRO A 28 9.77 42.70 -6.43
C PRO A 28 8.93 41.88 -7.41
N THR A 29 9.53 40.96 -8.17
CA THR A 29 8.80 40.10 -9.13
C THR A 29 8.80 38.66 -8.63
N GLN A 30 7.67 37.97 -8.84
CA GLN A 30 7.53 36.55 -8.48
C GLN A 30 8.61 35.69 -9.14
N GLU A 31 8.88 35.92 -10.42
CA GLU A 31 9.89 35.17 -11.17
C GLU A 31 11.29 35.31 -10.56
N ALA A 32 11.69 36.54 -10.21
CA ALA A 32 12.99 36.78 -9.59
C ALA A 32 13.04 36.22 -8.16
N ALA A 33 11.98 36.41 -7.37
CA ALA A 33 11.88 35.91 -6.00
C ALA A 33 11.95 34.38 -5.92
N HIS A 34 11.36 33.69 -6.91
CA HIS A 34 11.26 32.23 -6.94
C HIS A 34 12.39 31.55 -7.73
N ALA A 35 13.35 32.30 -8.29
CA ALA A 35 14.39 31.75 -9.16
C ALA A 35 15.21 30.61 -8.51
N THR A 36 15.37 30.64 -7.18
CA THR A 36 16.08 29.61 -6.38
C THR A 36 15.18 28.96 -5.32
N MET A 37 13.86 29.14 -5.43
CA MET A 37 12.91 28.58 -4.47
C MET A 37 12.72 27.08 -4.72
N ASN A 38 12.88 26.27 -3.67
CA ASN A 38 12.50 24.87 -3.64
C ASN A 38 11.00 24.73 -3.28
N PRO A 39 10.13 24.30 -4.21
CA PRO A 39 8.71 24.09 -3.92
C PRO A 39 8.42 22.88 -3.02
N TYR A 40 9.36 21.94 -2.88
CA TYR A 40 9.21 20.71 -2.09
C TYR A 40 10.37 20.53 -1.09
N PRO A 41 10.48 21.40 -0.07
CA PRO A 41 11.61 21.39 0.85
C PRO A 41 11.69 20.13 1.72
N SER A 42 10.57 19.41 1.91
CA SER A 42 10.52 18.14 2.64
C SER A 42 11.09 16.94 1.88
N GLN A 43 11.44 17.09 0.59
CA GLN A 43 12.13 16.04 -0.16
C GLN A 43 13.55 15.79 0.36
N ASP A 44 14.18 16.82 0.92
CA ASP A 44 15.50 16.71 1.53
C ASP A 44 15.33 16.28 3.00
N ILE A 45 15.58 15.00 3.28
CA ILE A 45 15.42 14.43 4.62
C ILE A 45 16.40 15.03 5.63
N ASP A 46 17.59 15.42 5.17
CA ASP A 46 18.61 16.10 5.95
C ASP A 46 18.44 17.63 5.93
N GLY A 47 17.39 18.12 5.26
CA GLY A 47 17.14 19.53 4.99
C GLY A 47 16.62 20.34 6.17
N ILE A 48 15.75 21.31 5.89
CA ILE A 48 15.26 22.24 6.93
C ILE A 48 14.44 21.53 8.02
N CYS A 49 13.70 20.48 7.66
CA CYS A 49 12.82 19.75 8.57
C CYS A 49 13.63 19.06 9.68
N SER A 50 14.76 18.43 9.36
CA SER A 50 15.63 17.69 10.30
C SER A 50 16.17 18.57 11.43
N LYS A 51 16.38 19.87 11.19
CA LYS A 51 16.90 20.81 12.19
C LYS A 51 16.00 20.96 13.41
N CYS A 52 14.68 20.74 13.24
CA CYS A 52 13.70 20.79 14.30
C CYS A 52 13.06 19.43 14.59
N HIS A 53 13.01 18.54 13.60
CA HIS A 53 12.35 17.23 13.64
C HIS A 53 13.35 16.06 13.55
N GLY A 54 14.59 16.26 14.02
CA GLY A 54 15.69 15.29 13.91
C GLY A 54 15.32 13.88 14.34
N GLY A 55 14.58 13.73 15.45
CA GLY A 55 14.19 12.41 15.96
C GLY A 55 13.32 11.60 15.00
N VAL A 56 12.41 12.22 14.25
CA VAL A 56 11.58 11.49 13.27
C VAL A 56 12.30 11.32 11.93
N THR A 57 13.15 12.27 11.52
CA THR A 57 13.92 12.13 10.27
C THR A 57 14.96 11.01 10.38
N GLU A 58 15.53 10.80 11.57
CA GLU A 58 16.49 9.72 11.83
C GLU A 58 15.90 8.32 11.56
N THR A 59 14.62 8.10 11.86
CA THR A 59 13.95 6.82 11.63
C THR A 59 13.29 6.75 10.25
N TYR A 60 12.74 7.86 9.76
CA TYR A 60 11.94 7.90 8.54
C TYR A 60 12.74 7.53 7.29
N GLN A 61 14.03 7.85 7.26
CA GLN A 61 14.92 7.47 6.16
C GLN A 61 14.98 5.95 5.92
N PHE A 62 14.67 5.14 6.94
CA PHE A 62 14.63 3.67 6.85
C PHE A 62 13.21 3.12 6.68
N SER A 63 12.19 3.97 6.69
CA SER A 63 10.80 3.55 6.53
C SER A 63 10.51 3.10 5.10
N LEU A 64 9.59 2.15 4.96
CA LEU A 64 9.11 1.69 3.65
C LEU A 64 8.36 2.78 2.85
N HIS A 65 7.81 3.78 3.54
CA HIS A 65 7.16 4.93 2.89
C HIS A 65 8.18 5.90 2.27
N HIS A 66 9.38 5.96 2.82
CA HIS A 66 10.50 6.65 2.22
C HIS A 66 11.16 5.76 1.17
N ASN A 67 11.88 4.71 1.56
CA ASN A 67 12.77 3.99 0.64
C ASN A 67 12.08 3.05 -0.36
N ILE A 68 10.78 2.78 -0.20
CA ILE A 68 9.96 1.86 -1.02
C ILE A 68 10.60 0.47 -1.26
N LYS A 69 11.47 0.01 -0.35
CA LYS A 69 12.28 -1.20 -0.51
C LYS A 69 11.47 -2.46 -0.74
N GLY A 70 10.28 -2.55 -0.14
CA GLY A 70 9.35 -3.67 -0.34
C GLY A 70 8.90 -3.84 -1.80
N MET A 71 8.67 -2.73 -2.51
CA MET A 71 8.31 -2.78 -3.94
C MET A 71 9.54 -3.12 -4.80
N GLU A 72 10.69 -2.53 -4.48
CA GLU A 72 11.96 -2.79 -5.16
C GLU A 72 12.33 -4.28 -5.07
N ASN A 73 12.32 -4.85 -3.87
CA ASN A 73 12.61 -6.27 -3.64
C ASN A 73 11.61 -7.18 -4.35
N GLY A 74 10.33 -6.79 -4.40
CA GLY A 74 9.32 -7.51 -5.17
C GLY A 74 9.66 -7.58 -6.66
N LEU A 75 10.03 -6.44 -7.26
CA LEU A 75 10.48 -6.38 -8.65
C LEU A 75 11.75 -7.20 -8.87
N MET A 76 12.78 -6.99 -8.04
CA MET A 76 14.05 -7.71 -8.14
C MET A 76 13.89 -9.23 -8.06
N ALA A 77 12.96 -9.71 -7.23
CA ALA A 77 12.67 -11.13 -7.12
C ALA A 77 12.13 -11.71 -8.44
N PHE A 78 11.18 -11.03 -9.09
CA PHE A 78 10.67 -11.42 -10.41
C PHE A 78 11.71 -11.27 -11.53
N SER A 79 12.60 -10.30 -11.39
CA SER A 79 13.62 -9.96 -12.39
C SER A 79 14.93 -10.74 -12.26
N ASN A 80 15.09 -11.57 -11.22
CA ASN A 80 16.34 -12.26 -10.87
C ASN A 80 17.54 -11.31 -10.68
N MET A 81 17.31 -10.15 -10.05
CA MET A 81 18.35 -9.13 -9.83
C MET A 81 18.78 -9.08 -8.37
N GLU A 82 20.06 -8.80 -8.14
CA GLU A 82 20.59 -8.51 -6.81
C GLU A 82 20.52 -7.01 -6.48
N SER A 83 20.60 -6.13 -7.48
CA SER A 83 20.50 -4.68 -7.31
C SER A 83 19.92 -3.97 -8.53
N MET A 84 19.16 -2.89 -8.30
CA MET A 84 18.57 -2.08 -9.37
C MET A 84 19.58 -1.45 -10.35
N PRO A 85 20.75 -0.94 -9.91
CA PRO A 85 21.77 -0.42 -10.84
C PRO A 85 22.33 -1.45 -11.83
N ASP A 86 22.15 -2.74 -11.57
CA ASP A 86 22.63 -3.82 -12.46
C ASP A 86 21.79 -3.91 -13.75
N SER A 87 20.60 -3.30 -13.78
CA SER A 87 19.74 -3.24 -14.97
C SER A 87 19.15 -1.83 -15.18
N PRO A 88 19.70 -1.04 -16.12
CA PRO A 88 19.17 0.28 -16.46
C PRO A 88 17.70 0.28 -16.88
N ALA A 89 17.24 -0.77 -17.58
CA ALA A 89 15.84 -0.90 -18.00
C ALA A 89 14.90 -1.06 -16.79
N HIS A 90 15.28 -1.86 -15.79
CA HIS A 90 14.48 -2.00 -14.58
C HIS A 90 14.51 -0.75 -13.72
N ALA A 91 15.66 -0.09 -13.62
CA ALA A 91 15.78 1.21 -12.95
C ALA A 91 14.85 2.25 -13.60
N GLU A 92 14.79 2.30 -14.93
CA GLU A 92 13.87 3.19 -15.67
C GLU A 92 12.40 2.87 -15.38
N VAL A 93 12.02 1.58 -15.43
CA VAL A 93 10.64 1.16 -15.14
C VAL A 93 10.25 1.53 -13.72
N PHE A 94 11.14 1.30 -12.76
CA PHE A 94 10.87 1.57 -11.35
C PHE A 94 10.75 3.07 -11.07
N ASP A 95 11.63 3.89 -11.64
CA ASP A 95 11.55 5.35 -11.53
C ASP A 95 10.22 5.88 -12.10
N LYS A 96 9.82 5.40 -13.29
CA LYS A 96 8.59 5.85 -13.95
C LYS A 96 7.30 5.37 -13.30
N ASN A 97 7.27 4.14 -12.78
CA ASN A 97 6.01 3.48 -12.39
C ASN A 97 5.87 3.22 -10.89
N CYS A 98 6.98 3.08 -10.15
CA CYS A 98 6.96 2.67 -8.75
C CYS A 98 7.37 3.81 -7.80
N PHE A 99 8.34 4.63 -8.21
CA PHE A 99 8.87 5.72 -7.40
C PHE A 99 7.86 6.85 -7.17
N SER A 100 6.77 6.89 -7.95
CA SER A 100 5.67 7.85 -7.78
C SER A 100 4.95 7.74 -6.42
N CYS A 101 5.13 6.63 -5.69
CA CYS A 101 4.56 6.41 -4.36
C CYS A 101 5.53 6.78 -3.21
N HIS A 102 6.79 7.12 -3.49
CA HIS A 102 7.75 7.55 -2.47
C HIS A 102 7.23 8.81 -1.78
N ALA A 103 7.11 8.76 -0.45
CA ALA A 103 6.56 9.86 0.33
C ALA A 103 7.65 10.78 0.91
N THR A 104 7.27 12.03 1.14
CA THR A 104 8.01 12.99 1.94
C THR A 104 7.15 13.46 3.10
N CYS A 105 7.72 14.19 4.05
CA CYS A 105 6.94 14.79 5.15
C CYS A 105 5.78 15.66 4.62
N GLY A 106 5.99 16.34 3.48
CA GLY A 106 5.00 17.21 2.85
C GLY A 106 3.80 16.45 2.28
N ASP A 107 4.00 15.24 1.75
CA ASP A 107 2.95 14.45 1.07
C ASP A 107 1.87 13.93 2.05
N CYS A 108 2.16 13.93 3.35
CA CYS A 108 1.18 13.63 4.39
C CYS A 108 0.78 14.90 5.17
N HIS A 109 1.75 15.75 5.53
CA HIS A 109 1.51 16.79 6.54
C HIS A 109 1.14 18.15 5.96
N VAL A 110 1.18 18.38 4.64
CA VAL A 110 0.94 19.71 4.04
C VAL A 110 0.18 19.65 2.71
N SER A 111 0.58 18.75 1.81
CA SER A 111 0.07 18.63 0.44
C SER A 111 -0.49 17.25 0.15
N ARG A 112 -1.39 17.19 -0.83
CA ARG A 112 -1.82 15.91 -1.41
C ARG A 112 -0.66 15.32 -2.22
N PRO A 113 -0.49 13.99 -2.23
CA PRO A 113 0.54 13.33 -3.03
C PRO A 113 0.48 13.73 -4.52
N LYS A 114 1.65 13.88 -5.14
CA LYS A 114 1.79 14.32 -6.54
C LYS A 114 1.14 13.35 -7.54
N ASN A 115 1.21 12.06 -7.25
CA ASN A 115 0.60 10.98 -8.05
C ASN A 115 -0.94 10.98 -8.02
N TYR A 116 -1.56 11.76 -7.12
CA TYR A 116 -3.01 11.89 -7.04
C TYR A 116 -3.51 13.18 -7.69
N THR A 117 -3.45 14.28 -6.96
CA THR A 117 -3.87 15.61 -7.44
C THR A 117 -2.83 16.69 -7.19
N GLY A 118 -1.87 16.43 -6.29
CA GLY A 118 -0.97 17.46 -5.80
C GLY A 118 -1.70 18.61 -5.10
N GLY A 119 -0.95 19.69 -4.85
CA GLY A 119 -1.49 20.89 -4.24
C GLY A 119 -1.71 20.76 -2.73
N LEU A 120 -1.99 21.90 -2.11
CA LEU A 120 -2.11 22.05 -0.67
C LEU A 120 -3.43 21.49 -0.14
N ILE A 121 -3.40 20.77 0.99
CA ILE A 121 -4.59 20.17 1.61
C ILE A 121 -5.52 21.27 2.13
N SER A 122 -4.99 22.14 3.00
CA SER A 122 -5.68 23.28 3.60
C SER A 122 -4.72 24.46 3.68
N GLN A 123 -4.53 25.15 2.54
CA GLN A 123 -3.52 26.22 2.46
C GLN A 123 -2.16 25.66 2.96
N HIS A 124 -1.32 26.46 3.61
CA HIS A 124 0.00 26.00 4.08
C HIS A 124 -0.02 25.47 5.52
N ASP A 125 -1.17 25.02 6.02
CA ASP A 125 -1.27 24.47 7.37
C ASP A 125 -0.57 23.11 7.46
N PHE A 126 0.08 22.88 8.60
CA PHE A 126 0.77 21.63 8.90
C PHE A 126 -0.11 20.75 9.79
N PHE A 127 -0.35 19.52 9.37
CA PHE A 127 -1.17 18.56 10.08
C PHE A 127 -0.32 17.68 10.98
N LYS A 128 -0.63 17.63 12.28
CA LYS A 128 -0.03 16.61 13.17
C LYS A 128 -0.51 15.20 12.79
N THR A 129 -1.82 15.07 12.55
CA THR A 129 -2.47 13.85 12.08
C THR A 129 -2.98 14.14 10.67
N PRO A 130 -2.44 13.47 9.64
CA PRO A 130 -2.82 13.75 8.25
C PRO A 130 -4.26 13.29 7.98
N PRO A 131 -5.04 14.03 7.19
CA PRO A 131 -6.38 13.59 6.81
C PRO A 131 -6.26 12.47 5.77
N MET A 132 -6.76 11.27 6.12
CA MET A 132 -6.48 10.03 5.38
C MET A 132 -7.08 10.00 3.96
N GLU A 133 -8.21 10.69 3.75
CA GLU A 133 -8.90 10.75 2.45
C GLU A 133 -8.08 11.49 1.38
N GLU A 134 -7.30 12.49 1.79
CA GLU A 134 -6.48 13.29 0.88
C GLU A 134 -5.00 12.89 0.84
N THR A 135 -4.56 12.06 1.79
CA THR A 135 -3.15 11.68 1.93
C THR A 135 -2.95 10.19 1.66
N CYS A 136 -3.44 9.32 2.55
CA CYS A 136 -3.29 7.86 2.43
C CYS A 136 -3.92 7.33 1.14
N TYR A 137 -5.13 7.80 0.79
CA TYR A 137 -5.80 7.41 -0.44
C TYR A 137 -5.01 7.79 -1.69
N GLY A 138 -4.24 8.88 -1.67
CA GLY A 138 -3.48 9.34 -2.83
C GLY A 138 -2.49 8.29 -3.36
N CYS A 139 -1.89 7.49 -2.47
CA CYS A 139 -0.95 6.42 -2.85
C CYS A 139 -1.56 5.02 -2.72
N HIS A 140 -2.31 4.73 -1.66
CA HIS A 140 -2.92 3.41 -1.47
C HIS A 140 -4.14 3.16 -2.36
N GLY A 141 -4.76 4.24 -2.85
CA GLY A 141 -5.80 4.26 -3.86
C GLY A 141 -6.91 3.25 -3.64
N ALA A 142 -7.42 2.73 -4.76
CA ALA A 142 -8.48 1.73 -4.83
C ALA A 142 -8.10 0.35 -4.23
N ARG A 143 -6.85 0.11 -3.82
CA ARG A 143 -6.39 -1.20 -3.35
C ARG A 143 -6.55 -1.40 -1.85
N ASN A 144 -6.19 -0.42 -1.03
CA ASN A 144 -6.31 -0.55 0.43
C ASN A 144 -7.22 0.55 0.99
N ALA A 145 -6.93 1.81 0.66
CA ALA A 145 -7.71 2.94 1.16
C ALA A 145 -9.15 2.93 0.62
N GLY A 146 -9.33 2.68 -0.67
CA GLY A 146 -10.66 2.62 -1.27
C GLY A 146 -11.49 1.43 -0.81
N GLU A 147 -10.86 0.32 -0.44
CA GLU A 147 -11.55 -0.81 0.20
C GLU A 147 -11.99 -0.44 1.61
N TYR A 148 -11.10 0.20 2.38
CA TYR A 148 -11.38 0.62 3.75
C TYR A 148 -12.51 1.64 3.81
N MET A 149 -12.46 2.63 2.93
CA MET A 149 -13.42 3.73 2.84
C MET A 149 -14.72 3.37 2.10
N GLY A 150 -14.80 2.17 1.49
CA GLY A 150 -16.00 1.73 0.75
C GLY A 150 -16.16 2.31 -0.65
N GLU A 151 -15.13 2.93 -1.20
CA GLU A 151 -15.07 3.38 -2.61
C GLU A 151 -14.89 2.21 -3.59
N VAL A 152 -14.50 1.04 -3.07
CA VAL A 152 -14.28 -0.20 -3.80
C VAL A 152 -14.93 -1.36 -3.07
N GLY A 153 -15.56 -2.26 -3.83
CA GLY A 153 -16.20 -3.46 -3.29
C GLY A 153 -17.69 -3.23 -3.07
N PHE A 154 -18.26 -3.95 -2.09
CA PHE A 154 -19.69 -3.91 -1.82
C PHE A 154 -20.08 -2.94 -0.69
N SER A 155 -19.19 -2.73 0.28
CA SER A 155 -19.38 -1.82 1.41
C SER A 155 -18.03 -1.41 1.99
N GLY A 156 -18.00 -0.28 2.71
CA GLY A 156 -16.84 0.14 3.50
C GLY A 156 -16.60 -0.76 4.71
N ASP A 157 -15.36 -0.74 5.20
CA ASP A 157 -14.95 -1.52 6.37
C ASP A 157 -15.74 -1.09 7.61
N VAL A 158 -16.19 -2.05 8.42
CA VAL A 158 -16.97 -1.75 9.63
C VAL A 158 -16.23 -0.84 10.62
N HIS A 159 -14.90 -0.89 10.66
CA HIS A 159 -14.10 -0.02 11.52
C HIS A 159 -14.11 1.42 10.99
N PHE A 160 -14.02 1.59 9.67
CA PHE A 160 -14.14 2.89 9.02
C PHE A 160 -15.52 3.52 9.27
N GLU A 161 -16.59 2.74 9.10
CA GLU A 161 -17.97 3.19 9.36
C GLU A 161 -18.21 3.58 10.82
N LEU A 162 -17.41 3.04 11.75
CA LEU A 162 -17.41 3.41 13.16
C LEU A 162 -16.50 4.61 13.49
N GLY A 163 -15.87 5.20 12.49
CA GLY A 163 -15.04 6.40 12.60
C GLY A 163 -13.55 6.16 12.84
N MET A 164 -13.07 4.91 12.69
CA MET A 164 -11.64 4.62 12.79
C MET A 164 -10.88 5.05 11.53
N THR A 165 -9.70 5.59 11.74
CA THR A 165 -8.71 5.96 10.74
C THR A 165 -7.62 4.90 10.59
N CYS A 166 -6.78 5.02 9.56
CA CYS A 166 -5.65 4.11 9.36
C CYS A 166 -4.73 4.03 10.60
N MET A 167 -4.57 5.14 11.32
CA MET A 167 -3.68 5.27 12.48
C MET A 167 -4.27 4.71 13.77
N ASP A 168 -5.57 4.39 13.79
CA ASP A 168 -6.17 3.72 14.94
C ASP A 168 -5.80 2.23 14.99
N CYS A 169 -5.42 1.65 13.85
CA CYS A 169 -4.85 0.29 13.77
C CYS A 169 -3.32 0.33 13.65
N HIS A 170 -2.79 1.16 12.74
CA HIS A 170 -1.35 1.22 12.45
C HIS A 170 -0.60 2.14 13.42
N PRO A 171 0.39 1.63 14.17
CA PRO A 171 1.23 2.48 15.00
C PRO A 171 2.08 3.44 14.15
N ILE A 172 2.50 4.56 14.76
CA ILE A 172 3.26 5.63 14.10
C ILE A 172 4.52 5.09 13.39
N ASP A 173 5.18 4.10 13.97
CA ASP A 173 6.42 3.53 13.45
C ASP A 173 6.22 2.74 12.13
N ASN A 174 4.98 2.34 11.80
CA ASN A 174 4.66 1.80 10.46
C ASN A 174 4.78 2.87 9.36
N PHE A 175 4.69 4.15 9.73
CA PHE A 175 4.81 5.28 8.80
C PHE A 175 6.19 5.94 8.89
N HIS A 176 6.63 6.26 10.11
CA HIS A 176 7.89 6.97 10.36
C HIS A 176 9.11 6.05 10.51
N GLY A 177 8.94 4.73 10.40
CA GLY A 177 10.02 3.77 10.59
C GLY A 177 10.44 3.61 12.04
N THR A 178 11.18 2.55 12.33
CA THR A 178 11.75 2.24 13.66
C THR A 178 13.24 2.60 13.77
N GLY A 179 13.86 3.04 12.66
CA GLY A 179 15.31 3.16 12.53
C GLY A 179 15.99 1.89 11.98
N GLU A 180 15.25 0.79 11.84
CA GLU A 180 15.69 -0.41 11.12
C GLU A 180 15.13 -0.40 9.69
N GLU A 181 15.94 -0.85 8.74
CA GLU A 181 15.49 -1.06 7.37
C GLU A 181 14.86 -2.45 7.24
N TYR A 182 13.67 -2.50 6.67
CA TYR A 182 12.93 -3.74 6.41
C TYR A 182 12.83 -4.01 4.91
N GLY A 183 12.95 -5.28 4.52
CA GLY A 183 12.83 -5.71 3.13
C GLY A 183 11.39 -5.85 2.65
N SER A 184 10.43 -5.87 3.58
CA SER A 184 9.00 -6.02 3.30
C SER A 184 8.16 -5.50 4.46
N MET A 185 6.91 -5.12 4.20
CA MET A 185 5.95 -4.77 5.26
C MET A 185 5.73 -5.92 6.25
N TRP A 186 5.95 -7.16 5.80
CA TRP A 186 5.76 -8.38 6.59
C TRP A 186 6.80 -8.59 7.69
N GLU A 187 7.89 -7.82 7.68
CA GLU A 187 8.95 -7.86 8.69
C GLU A 187 8.70 -6.82 9.81
N GLN A 188 7.72 -5.95 9.62
CA GLN A 188 7.36 -4.94 10.62
C GLN A 188 6.28 -5.46 11.58
N PRO A 189 6.16 -4.88 12.79
CA PRO A 189 5.00 -5.08 13.64
C PRO A 189 3.76 -4.53 12.93
N LEU A 190 2.88 -5.43 12.48
CA LEU A 190 1.63 -5.09 11.79
C LEU A 190 0.43 -5.21 12.73
N PRO A 191 -0.65 -4.46 12.48
CA PRO A 191 -1.87 -4.57 13.27
C PRO A 191 -2.47 -5.96 13.22
N SER A 192 -3.01 -6.43 14.34
CA SER A 192 -3.72 -7.70 14.47
C SER A 192 -5.16 -7.47 14.92
N CYS A 193 -6.08 -8.30 14.42
CA CYS A 193 -7.46 -8.32 14.91
C CYS A 193 -7.50 -8.57 16.43
N LEU A 194 -6.56 -9.37 16.94
CA LEU A 194 -6.49 -9.74 18.35
C LEU A 194 -5.95 -8.63 19.24
N ASP A 195 -5.42 -7.51 18.70
CA ASP A 195 -5.01 -6.35 19.50
C ASP A 195 -6.21 -5.63 20.13
N CYS A 196 -7.42 -5.82 19.57
CA CYS A 196 -8.67 -5.26 20.08
C CYS A 196 -9.74 -6.34 20.37
N HIS A 197 -9.66 -7.48 19.69
CA HIS A 197 -10.59 -8.61 19.83
C HIS A 197 -9.93 -9.81 20.51
N GLU A 198 -9.25 -9.57 21.64
CA GLU A 198 -8.57 -10.61 22.42
C GLU A 198 -9.52 -11.75 22.85
N ASP A 199 -10.77 -11.41 23.13
CA ASP A 199 -11.84 -12.34 23.50
C ASP A 199 -12.30 -13.19 22.31
N GLN A 200 -11.87 -12.89 21.09
CA GLN A 200 -12.14 -13.69 19.90
C GLN A 200 -11.00 -14.65 19.55
N ALA A 201 -9.93 -14.69 20.37
CA ALA A 201 -8.85 -15.63 20.19
C ALA A 201 -9.34 -17.10 20.28
N PRO A 202 -8.75 -18.02 19.49
CA PRO A 202 -9.07 -19.44 19.57
C PRO A 202 -8.90 -19.99 20.99
N GLY A 203 -9.95 -20.64 21.51
CA GLY A 203 -10.01 -21.18 22.87
C GLY A 203 -10.59 -20.23 23.91
N ASN A 204 -10.73 -18.93 23.59
CA ASN A 204 -11.30 -17.91 24.47
C ASN A 204 -12.66 -17.39 23.98
N SER A 205 -12.99 -17.58 22.70
CA SER A 205 -14.19 -17.02 22.10
C SER A 205 -15.47 -17.76 22.48
N ASP A 206 -16.54 -17.01 22.72
CA ASP A 206 -17.90 -17.54 22.83
C ASP A 206 -18.46 -17.99 21.47
N ILE A 207 -17.82 -17.62 20.36
CA ILE A 207 -18.20 -18.02 19.00
C ILE A 207 -17.47 -19.32 18.64
N GLU A 208 -18.24 -20.40 18.52
CA GLU A 208 -17.72 -21.75 18.23
C GLU A 208 -16.79 -21.79 17.00
N PHE A 209 -17.10 -21.04 15.94
CA PHE A 209 -16.31 -21.01 14.72
C PHE A 209 -14.88 -20.51 14.91
N HIS A 210 -14.64 -19.56 15.82
CA HIS A 210 -13.29 -19.07 16.14
C HIS A 210 -12.45 -20.17 16.80
N ASN A 211 -13.08 -21.03 17.61
CA ASN A 211 -12.41 -22.10 18.34
C ASN A 211 -12.10 -23.31 17.45
N ILE A 212 -13.05 -23.70 16.59
CA ILE A 212 -12.89 -24.90 15.75
C ILE A 212 -11.84 -24.68 14.65
N HIS A 213 -11.83 -23.50 14.02
CA HIS A 213 -10.89 -23.23 12.95
C HIS A 213 -9.52 -22.82 13.48
N GLY A 214 -9.50 -22.10 14.61
CA GLY A 214 -8.28 -21.63 15.27
C GLY A 214 -7.31 -21.00 14.28
N ASP A 215 -6.05 -21.39 14.39
CA ASP A 215 -4.96 -20.91 13.53
C ASP A 215 -4.98 -21.49 12.11
N SER A 216 -6.02 -22.23 11.71
CA SER A 216 -6.11 -22.76 10.33
C SER A 216 -6.45 -21.67 9.32
N LEU A 217 -7.17 -20.63 9.72
CA LEU A 217 -7.70 -19.57 8.85
C LEU A 217 -7.25 -18.20 9.36
N SER A 218 -6.77 -17.33 8.47
CA SER A 218 -6.66 -15.91 8.83
C SER A 218 -8.06 -15.32 9.06
N CYS A 219 -8.22 -14.36 9.98
CA CYS A 219 -9.52 -13.74 10.28
C CYS A 219 -10.25 -13.22 9.03
N GLN A 220 -9.49 -12.68 8.06
CA GLN A 220 -9.97 -12.18 6.77
C GLN A 220 -10.69 -13.25 5.94
N VAL A 221 -10.38 -14.54 6.11
CA VAL A 221 -11.10 -15.62 5.41
C VAL A 221 -12.59 -15.56 5.74
N CYS A 222 -12.93 -15.30 7.00
CA CYS A 222 -14.32 -15.17 7.44
C CYS A 222 -14.84 -13.74 7.31
N HIS A 223 -14.00 -12.74 7.48
CA HIS A 223 -14.46 -11.36 7.70
C HIS A 223 -14.24 -10.41 6.53
N ALA A 224 -13.45 -10.76 5.52
CA ALA A 224 -13.22 -9.91 4.37
C ALA A 224 -14.29 -10.08 3.29
N GLN A 225 -14.34 -9.09 2.39
CA GLN A 225 -15.22 -9.07 1.24
C GLN A 225 -14.44 -9.18 -0.07
N ALA A 226 -15.17 -9.28 -1.18
CA ALA A 226 -14.58 -9.19 -2.50
C ALA A 226 -13.82 -7.86 -2.67
N ASN A 227 -12.66 -7.95 -3.28
CA ASN A 227 -11.71 -6.85 -3.43
C ASN A 227 -11.24 -6.73 -4.88
N ASN A 228 -10.53 -5.66 -5.20
CA ASN A 228 -10.01 -5.42 -6.54
C ASN A 228 -8.86 -6.37 -6.88
N ASN A 229 -9.03 -7.11 -7.97
CA ASN A 229 -8.02 -7.99 -8.55
C ASN A 229 -7.62 -7.41 -9.91
N CYS A 230 -6.32 -7.18 -10.09
CA CYS A 230 -5.78 -6.53 -11.28
C CYS A 230 -5.09 -7.57 -12.14
N PHE A 231 -5.60 -7.84 -13.33
CA PHE A 231 -4.99 -8.80 -14.27
C PHE A 231 -4.29 -8.03 -15.39
N GLU A 232 -3.11 -8.47 -15.82
CA GLU A 232 -2.40 -7.96 -17.02
C GLU A 232 -2.33 -6.42 -17.10
N CYS A 233 -1.97 -5.78 -15.98
CA CYS A 233 -1.73 -4.34 -15.95
C CYS A 233 -0.22 -4.05 -16.01
N HIS A 234 0.19 -3.00 -16.72
CA HIS A 234 1.60 -2.63 -17.00
C HIS A 234 2.31 -3.39 -18.13
N VAL A 235 1.57 -3.84 -19.15
CA VAL A 235 2.14 -4.54 -20.32
C VAL A 235 2.49 -3.60 -21.49
N ASN A 236 1.83 -2.44 -21.60
CA ASN A 236 2.03 -1.49 -22.71
C ASN A 236 2.32 -0.09 -22.19
N TYR A 237 2.97 0.78 -22.96
CA TYR A 237 3.06 2.21 -22.62
C TYR A 237 1.71 2.93 -22.78
N ASN A 238 1.51 4.00 -22.00
CA ASN A 238 0.50 5.01 -22.28
C ASN A 238 0.88 5.84 -23.53
N GLU A 239 -0.09 6.58 -24.08
CA GLU A 239 0.07 7.29 -25.37
C GLU A 239 1.19 8.34 -25.35
N ASP A 240 1.49 8.91 -24.18
CA ASP A 240 2.53 9.91 -23.94
C ASP A 240 3.87 9.31 -23.45
N MET A 241 3.98 7.98 -23.34
CA MET A 241 5.19 7.23 -22.95
C MET A 241 5.76 7.58 -21.56
N THR A 242 4.91 8.14 -20.69
CA THR A 242 5.29 8.55 -19.32
C THR A 242 5.13 7.42 -18.30
N ALA A 243 4.26 6.45 -18.58
CA ALA A 243 3.99 5.31 -17.70
C ALA A 243 3.50 4.09 -18.49
N LEU A 244 3.48 2.92 -17.86
CA LEU A 244 2.89 1.71 -18.43
C LEU A 244 1.40 1.64 -18.10
N LYS A 245 0.57 1.44 -19.13
CA LYS A 245 -0.88 1.29 -19.12
C LYS A 245 -1.31 -0.16 -18.86
N SER A 246 -2.51 -0.31 -18.31
CA SER A 246 -3.24 -1.58 -18.22
C SER A 246 -3.91 -1.95 -19.53
N SER A 247 -3.76 -3.19 -19.98
CA SER A 247 -4.50 -3.73 -21.14
C SER A 247 -5.80 -4.45 -20.74
N SER A 248 -6.01 -4.73 -19.45
CA SER A 248 -7.03 -5.65 -18.94
C SER A 248 -7.98 -5.05 -17.89
N GLN A 249 -8.98 -5.84 -17.49
CA GLN A 249 -10.07 -5.51 -16.58
C GLN A 249 -9.70 -5.75 -15.10
N THR A 250 -9.95 -4.76 -14.25
CA THR A 250 -10.07 -4.99 -12.80
C THR A 250 -11.32 -5.83 -12.54
N LYS A 251 -11.20 -6.88 -11.72
CA LYS A 251 -12.34 -7.70 -11.30
C LYS A 251 -12.51 -7.64 -9.79
N LEU A 252 -13.74 -7.48 -9.33
CA LEU A 252 -14.09 -7.64 -7.92
C LEU A 252 -14.25 -9.13 -7.63
N MET A 253 -13.34 -9.69 -6.83
CA MET A 253 -13.32 -11.12 -6.50
C MET A 253 -12.94 -11.34 -5.04
N PHE A 254 -13.46 -12.43 -4.47
CA PHE A 254 -13.05 -12.95 -3.17
C PHE A 254 -12.52 -14.36 -3.37
N LYS A 255 -11.25 -14.60 -3.01
CA LYS A 255 -10.59 -15.88 -3.17
C LYS A 255 -9.80 -16.26 -1.94
N ILE A 256 -9.95 -17.51 -1.52
CA ILE A 256 -9.23 -18.17 -0.45
C ILE A 256 -8.29 -19.19 -1.09
N GLY A 257 -7.05 -19.25 -0.62
CA GLY A 257 -6.12 -20.30 -1.00
C GLY A 257 -5.16 -20.64 0.13
N LEU A 258 -4.20 -21.51 -0.16
CA LEU A 258 -3.15 -21.86 0.78
C LEU A 258 -2.25 -20.65 1.05
N ASN A 259 -1.80 -20.53 2.29
CA ASN A 259 -0.81 -19.54 2.66
C ASN A 259 0.55 -19.85 2.00
N PRO A 260 1.07 -18.97 1.12
CA PRO A 260 2.35 -19.22 0.45
C PRO A 260 3.54 -19.16 1.39
N ASN A 261 3.42 -18.52 2.55
CA ASN A 261 4.54 -18.28 3.45
C ASN A 261 4.07 -18.29 4.92
N PRO A 262 3.77 -19.46 5.51
CA PRO A 262 3.41 -19.56 6.91
C PRO A 262 4.60 -19.20 7.80
N THR A 263 4.39 -18.28 8.74
CA THR A 263 5.37 -17.91 9.77
C THR A 263 4.76 -18.13 11.16
N PRO A 264 5.54 -18.12 12.25
CA PRO A 264 4.98 -18.20 13.60
C PRO A 264 3.95 -17.10 13.89
N GLU A 265 4.12 -15.90 13.34
CA GLU A 265 3.23 -14.75 13.50
C GLU A 265 2.00 -14.84 12.59
N ARG A 266 2.10 -15.57 11.47
CA ARG A 266 1.03 -15.79 10.49
C ARG A 266 0.95 -17.28 10.15
N PRO A 267 0.54 -18.14 11.12
CA PRO A 267 0.62 -19.59 11.00
C PRO A 267 -0.50 -20.19 10.13
N TYR A 268 -1.37 -19.36 9.58
CA TYR A 268 -2.57 -19.75 8.88
C TYR A 268 -2.31 -20.72 7.75
N LYS A 269 -3.13 -21.75 7.64
CA LYS A 269 -3.14 -22.64 6.47
C LYS A 269 -3.83 -21.97 5.28
N TYR A 270 -4.96 -21.31 5.51
CA TYR A 270 -5.72 -20.62 4.48
C TYR A 270 -5.76 -19.12 4.73
N VAL A 271 -5.61 -18.37 3.64
CA VAL A 271 -5.62 -16.92 3.63
C VAL A 271 -6.44 -16.38 2.46
N THR A 272 -6.85 -15.13 2.56
CA THR A 272 -7.40 -14.38 1.43
C THR A 272 -6.29 -14.04 0.44
N LEU A 273 -6.56 -14.22 -0.84
CA LEU A 273 -5.63 -13.96 -1.93
C LEU A 273 -6.11 -12.79 -2.80
N ARG A 274 -5.15 -12.10 -3.40
CA ARG A 274 -5.39 -11.08 -4.42
C ARG A 274 -4.43 -11.25 -5.60
N HIS A 275 -4.95 -11.12 -6.80
CA HIS A 275 -4.15 -11.03 -8.01
C HIS A 275 -3.47 -9.65 -8.13
N ILE A 276 -2.14 -9.63 -8.24
CA ILE A 276 -1.35 -8.42 -8.51
C ILE A 276 -1.23 -8.18 -10.01
N PRO A 277 -1.03 -6.95 -10.50
CA PRO A 277 -1.13 -6.61 -11.92
C PRO A 277 -0.18 -7.36 -12.87
N THR A 278 0.91 -7.93 -12.34
CA THR A 278 1.99 -8.54 -13.11
C THR A 278 1.50 -9.72 -13.94
N ALA A 279 1.91 -9.73 -15.21
CA ALA A 279 1.81 -10.81 -16.18
C ALA A 279 3.21 -11.17 -16.72
N LYS A 280 3.32 -12.30 -17.42
CA LYS A 280 4.59 -12.79 -17.94
C LYS A 280 5.32 -11.78 -18.85
N ASP A 281 4.58 -11.04 -19.65
CA ASP A 281 5.05 -10.03 -20.60
C ASP A 281 5.12 -8.61 -20.00
N THR A 282 4.98 -8.49 -18.68
CA THR A 282 5.10 -7.20 -18.01
C THR A 282 6.50 -6.62 -18.25
N PHE A 283 6.53 -5.36 -18.67
CA PHE A 283 7.73 -4.61 -19.06
C PHE A 283 8.40 -5.00 -20.38
N GLU A 284 7.86 -5.96 -21.15
CA GLU A 284 8.43 -6.32 -22.47
C GLU A 284 8.42 -5.15 -23.48
N ALA A 285 7.55 -4.16 -23.28
CA ALA A 285 7.58 -2.92 -24.06
C ALA A 285 8.86 -2.08 -23.86
N VAL A 286 9.63 -2.35 -22.80
CA VAL A 286 10.91 -1.69 -22.51
C VAL A 286 12.09 -2.52 -23.03
N GLU A 287 12.15 -3.79 -22.64
CA GLU A 287 13.18 -4.74 -23.04
C GLU A 287 12.63 -6.17 -22.96
N ASP A 288 13.13 -7.09 -23.79
CA ASP A 288 12.69 -8.49 -23.79
C ASP A 288 13.03 -9.21 -22.48
N ASN A 289 12.13 -10.07 -21.99
CA ASN A 289 12.35 -10.97 -20.85
C ASN A 289 12.80 -10.26 -19.56
N MET A 290 12.10 -9.19 -19.20
CA MET A 290 12.36 -8.42 -17.97
C MET A 290 12.06 -9.18 -16.68
N LEU A 291 11.16 -10.18 -16.71
CA LEU A 291 10.76 -10.95 -15.52
C LEU A 291 11.13 -12.45 -15.66
N PRO A 292 12.42 -12.84 -15.74
CA PRO A 292 12.84 -14.22 -15.96
C PRO A 292 12.36 -15.20 -14.87
N ASN A 293 12.12 -14.75 -13.63
CA ASN A 293 11.65 -15.61 -12.52
C ASN A 293 10.12 -15.57 -12.37
N PHE A 294 9.37 -15.09 -13.37
CA PHE A 294 7.91 -14.94 -13.27
C PHE A 294 7.19 -16.22 -12.84
N ASP A 295 7.55 -17.37 -13.43
CA ASP A 295 6.92 -18.65 -13.14
C ASP A 295 7.27 -19.23 -11.75
N ASP A 296 8.32 -18.72 -11.10
CA ASP A 296 8.76 -19.17 -9.77
C ASP A 296 8.09 -18.40 -8.63
N ILE A 297 7.46 -17.27 -8.94
CA ILE A 297 6.88 -16.36 -7.96
C ILE A 297 5.40 -16.14 -8.26
N SER A 298 4.56 -16.53 -7.30
CA SER A 298 3.11 -16.38 -7.40
C SER A 298 2.69 -14.92 -7.61
N ASN A 299 1.88 -14.62 -8.62
CA ASN A 299 1.23 -13.31 -8.81
C ASN A 299 -0.19 -13.25 -8.20
N TRP A 300 -0.65 -14.35 -7.58
CA TRP A 300 -1.63 -14.28 -6.48
C TRP A 300 -0.88 -14.15 -5.16
N LYS A 301 -1.16 -13.12 -4.36
CA LYS A 301 -0.47 -12.85 -3.09
C LYS A 301 -1.42 -12.95 -1.91
N TYR A 302 -0.88 -13.31 -0.74
CA TYR A 302 -1.59 -13.15 0.52
C TYR A 302 -2.01 -11.67 0.68
N SER A 303 -3.30 -11.45 0.83
CA SER A 303 -3.91 -10.13 0.91
C SER A 303 -4.54 -9.91 2.30
N PRO A 304 -3.92 -9.10 3.18
CA PRO A 304 -4.55 -8.61 4.39
C PRO A 304 -5.53 -7.49 4.01
N THR A 305 -6.68 -7.88 3.49
CA THR A 305 -7.70 -6.97 2.96
C THR A 305 -8.23 -6.01 4.01
N HIS A 306 -8.50 -4.77 3.60
CA HIS A 306 -9.01 -3.70 4.46
C HIS A 306 -10.49 -3.44 4.16
N ASN A 307 -11.33 -4.48 4.20
CA ASN A 307 -12.77 -4.40 3.91
C ASN A 307 -13.56 -5.33 4.83
N ILE A 308 -13.23 -5.27 6.11
CA ILE A 308 -13.75 -6.16 7.14
C ILE A 308 -15.23 -5.91 7.38
N GLN A 309 -15.99 -7.00 7.47
CA GLN A 309 -17.37 -7.03 7.91
C GLN A 309 -17.54 -8.01 9.06
N ARG A 310 -18.46 -7.67 9.97
CA ARG A 310 -18.89 -8.59 11.02
C ARG A 310 -19.55 -9.83 10.43
N ASN A 311 -20.45 -9.63 9.46
CA ASN A 311 -21.19 -10.69 8.78
C ASN A 311 -20.84 -10.66 7.29
N THR A 312 -20.42 -11.80 6.77
CA THR A 312 -20.13 -12.03 5.36
C THR A 312 -20.87 -13.28 4.93
N PHE A 313 -21.06 -13.47 3.62
CA PHE A 313 -21.77 -14.66 3.15
C PHE A 313 -21.05 -15.96 3.59
N GLN A 314 -19.72 -15.99 3.62
CA GLN A 314 -18.96 -17.19 3.97
C GLN A 314 -18.93 -17.49 5.46
N ASN A 315 -19.24 -16.51 6.34
CA ASN A 315 -19.31 -16.73 7.79
C ASN A 315 -20.73 -16.96 8.34
N GLU A 316 -21.75 -17.00 7.46
CA GLU A 316 -23.14 -17.26 7.84
C GLU A 316 -23.39 -18.68 8.37
N SER A 317 -22.71 -19.69 7.80
CA SER A 317 -22.89 -21.09 8.15
C SER A 317 -21.70 -21.96 7.72
N CYS A 318 -21.61 -23.19 8.24
CA CYS A 318 -20.63 -24.17 7.81
C CYS A 318 -20.72 -24.41 6.29
N GLU A 319 -21.93 -24.56 5.77
CA GLU A 319 -22.21 -24.84 4.36
C GLU A 319 -21.85 -23.67 3.45
N SER A 320 -22.02 -22.43 3.93
CA SER A 320 -21.66 -21.22 3.17
C SER A 320 -20.16 -21.16 2.83
N CYS A 321 -19.32 -21.80 3.64
CA CYS A 321 -17.88 -21.94 3.38
C CYS A 321 -17.54 -23.32 2.78
N HIS A 322 -17.89 -24.41 3.46
CA HIS A 322 -17.43 -25.76 3.10
C HIS A 322 -18.09 -26.34 1.84
N ASN A 323 -19.32 -25.93 1.51
CA ASN A 323 -20.01 -26.38 0.29
C ASN A 323 -19.93 -25.34 -0.84
N ASN A 324 -19.15 -24.27 -0.63
CA ASN A 324 -19.02 -23.19 -1.60
C ASN A 324 -17.64 -23.23 -2.26
N LYS A 325 -17.54 -23.93 -3.38
CA LYS A 325 -16.28 -23.98 -4.14
C LYS A 325 -15.87 -22.66 -4.78
N ASN A 326 -16.78 -21.69 -4.89
CA ASN A 326 -16.53 -20.47 -5.66
C ASN A 326 -15.64 -19.46 -4.93
N ILE A 327 -15.56 -19.55 -3.60
CA ILE A 327 -14.70 -18.70 -2.78
C ILE A 327 -13.28 -19.18 -2.69
N PHE A 328 -12.99 -20.40 -3.14
CA PHE A 328 -11.62 -20.90 -3.22
C PHE A 328 -11.03 -20.57 -4.58
N LEU A 329 -9.72 -20.33 -4.60
CA LEU A 329 -8.96 -20.25 -5.84
C LEU A 329 -8.92 -21.63 -6.49
N LYS A 330 -9.33 -21.69 -7.76
CA LYS A 330 -9.36 -22.89 -8.57
C LYS A 330 -8.47 -22.72 -9.79
N GLU A 331 -8.10 -23.83 -10.42
CA GLU A 331 -7.36 -23.82 -11.68
C GLU A 331 -8.07 -23.01 -12.77
N GLU A 332 -9.40 -23.07 -12.85
CA GLU A 332 -10.19 -22.28 -13.81
C GLU A 332 -10.20 -20.76 -13.56
N ASP A 333 -9.76 -20.32 -12.37
CA ASP A 333 -9.59 -18.90 -12.05
C ASP A 333 -8.22 -18.37 -12.52
N LEU A 334 -7.27 -19.27 -12.83
CA LEU A 334 -5.92 -18.92 -13.29
C LEU A 334 -5.92 -18.64 -14.80
N LEU A 335 -5.26 -17.57 -15.21
CA LEU A 335 -5.09 -17.22 -16.62
C LEU A 335 -3.85 -17.88 -17.22
N GLU A 336 -3.77 -17.95 -18.56
CA GLU A 336 -2.54 -18.41 -19.24
C GLU A 336 -1.35 -17.47 -18.98
N SER A 337 -1.64 -16.19 -18.74
CA SER A 337 -0.68 -15.14 -18.40
C SER A 337 -0.24 -15.14 -16.93
N ASP A 338 -0.83 -16.01 -16.10
CA ASP A 338 -0.53 -16.12 -14.68
C ASP A 338 0.73 -16.95 -14.40
N SER A 339 1.37 -16.68 -13.26
CA SER A 339 2.54 -17.44 -12.83
C SER A 339 2.20 -18.90 -12.54
N LYS A 340 3.05 -19.83 -12.98
CA LYS A 340 2.93 -21.24 -12.61
C LYS A 340 3.03 -21.49 -11.10
N ALA A 341 3.69 -20.61 -10.35
CA ALA A 341 3.76 -20.74 -8.89
C ALA A 341 2.38 -20.63 -8.21
N ASN A 342 1.37 -20.08 -8.88
CA ASN A 342 0.01 -19.99 -8.34
C ASN A 342 -0.63 -21.36 -8.10
N PHE A 343 -0.21 -22.40 -8.82
CA PHE A 343 -0.69 -23.77 -8.59
C PHE A 343 -0.40 -24.26 -7.16
N ASN A 344 0.63 -23.72 -6.51
CA ASN A 344 0.96 -24.05 -5.12
C ASN A 344 -0.04 -23.46 -4.11
N LEU A 345 -0.91 -22.55 -4.54
CA LEU A 345 -1.92 -21.92 -3.69
C LEU A 345 -3.27 -22.65 -3.71
N LEU A 346 -3.46 -23.58 -4.63
CA LEU A 346 -4.71 -24.30 -4.80
C LEU A 346 -4.90 -25.30 -3.65
N ASP A 347 -6.12 -25.39 -3.13
CA ASP A 347 -6.45 -26.42 -2.14
C ASP A 347 -6.60 -27.77 -2.87
N PRO A 348 -5.78 -28.80 -2.55
CA PRO A 348 -5.85 -30.11 -3.22
C PRO A 348 -7.18 -30.86 -2.99
N ARG A 349 -8.04 -30.37 -2.10
CA ARG A 349 -9.36 -30.95 -1.81
C ARG A 349 -10.47 -30.42 -2.72
N GLN A 350 -10.22 -29.32 -3.45
CA GLN A 350 -11.20 -28.66 -4.30
C GLN A 350 -11.11 -29.15 -5.74
#